data_AF-A0A7C7SNB9-F1
#
_entry.id   AF-A0A7C7SNB9-F1
#
_cell.length_a   1.000
_cell.length_b   1.000
_cell.length_c   1.000
_cell.angle_alpha   90.00
_cell.angle_beta   90.00
_cell.angle_gamma   90.00
#
_symmetry.space_group_name_H-M   'P 1'
#
loop_
_entity.id
_entity.type
_entity.pdbx_description
1 polymer ?
#
loop_
_entity_poly.entity_id
_entity_poly.type
_entity_poly.pdbx_seq_one_letter_code
_entity_poly.pdbx_strand_id
1 'polypeptide(L)'
;MFKPFLKQLTKVTDLTILFATIFVFLAFITPEELSQAPLNNARDDYDRTASSLALEESKAISSRIELEESISISNKLRNSIVAAENVINSIDTDFVESVINDSDTDTDLDLTNQTNIELDQLNAELDQLNAELDQLNAGLVANESQLKLFGETSDEASKNVVLLQSQLNTIEKTIADLETAALSSRSISWLQPVRKNTSELTDVAGVDGLIALLAALIFCLVCKRRESWFKQMFGIYFK
;
A
#
# COMPACT_ATOMS: atom_id res chain seq x y z
N MET A 1 4.69 31.94 71.79
CA MET A 1 4.89 30.70 71.01
C MET A 1 4.25 30.74 69.61
N PHE A 2 3.10 31.40 69.42
CA PHE A 2 2.37 31.42 68.13
C PHE A 2 3.00 32.26 66.98
N LYS A 3 3.66 33.40 67.25
CA LYS A 3 4.26 34.27 66.22
C LYS A 3 5.29 33.57 65.29
N PRO A 4 6.27 32.81 65.80
CA PRO A 4 7.22 32.10 64.93
C PRO A 4 6.56 30.99 64.11
N PHE A 5 5.55 30.32 64.66
CA PHE A 5 4.76 29.29 63.96
C PHE A 5 3.96 29.88 62.81
N LEU A 6 3.23 30.98 63.02
CA LEU A 6 2.50 31.71 61.98
C LEU A 6 3.43 32.19 60.85
N LYS A 7 4.64 32.64 61.19
CA LYS A 7 5.63 33.09 60.21
C LYS A 7 6.20 31.93 59.38
N GLN A 8 6.40 30.76 59.98
CA GLN A 8 6.78 29.55 59.24
C GLN A 8 5.64 29.05 58.36
N LEU A 9 4.42 29.01 58.88
CA LEU A 9 3.23 28.61 58.13
C LEU A 9 3.04 29.50 56.89
N THR A 10 3.18 30.82 57.05
CA THR A 10 3.09 31.78 55.94
C THR A 10 4.18 31.53 54.88
N LYS A 11 5.41 31.22 55.28
CA LYS A 11 6.49 30.89 54.34
C LYS A 11 6.20 29.61 53.54
N VAL A 12 5.64 28.60 54.21
CA VAL A 12 5.26 27.34 53.56
C VAL A 12 4.11 27.59 52.58
N THR A 13 3.08 28.33 52.99
CA THR A 13 1.96 28.71 52.11
C THR A 13 2.42 29.51 50.89
N ASP A 14 3.26 30.53 51.08
CA ASP A 14 3.81 31.33 49.98
C ASP A 14 4.60 30.46 48.97
N LEU A 15 5.39 29.50 49.48
CA LEU A 15 6.16 28.58 48.64
C LEU A 15 5.25 27.62 47.87
N THR A 16 4.21 27.09 48.51
CA THR A 16 3.21 26.23 47.86
C THR A 16 2.49 26.98 46.75
N ILE A 17 2.13 28.26 46.96
CA ILE A 17 1.50 29.09 45.94
C ILE A 17 2.46 29.33 44.77
N LEU A 18 3.75 29.58 45.01
CA LEU A 18 4.77 29.72 43.97
C LEU A 18 4.88 28.46 43.11
N PHE A 19 4.96 27.28 43.74
CA PHE A 19 4.99 26.02 43.00
C PHE A 19 3.71 25.79 42.21
N ALA A 20 2.54 26.08 42.78
CA ALA A 20 1.26 25.98 42.08
C ALA A 20 1.20 26.89 40.85
N THR A 21 1.68 28.13 40.96
CA THR A 21 1.76 29.07 39.81
C THR A 21 2.69 28.56 38.72
N ILE A 22 3.85 28.02 39.10
CA ILE A 22 4.79 27.42 38.15
C ILE A 22 4.17 26.21 37.45
N PHE A 23 3.48 25.32 38.17
CA PHE A 23 2.82 24.16 37.57
C PHE A 23 1.67 24.54 36.64
N VAL A 24 0.85 25.53 37.01
CA VAL A 24 -0.21 26.06 36.13
C VAL A 24 0.39 26.68 34.86
N PHE A 25 1.47 27.45 34.99
CA PHE A 25 2.18 28.03 33.85
C PHE A 25 2.80 26.96 32.94
N LEU A 26 3.48 25.96 33.52
CA LEU A 26 4.03 24.81 32.80
C LEU A 26 2.92 24.03 32.09
N ALA A 27 1.78 23.82 32.75
CA ALA A 27 0.63 23.13 32.17
C ALA A 27 0.00 23.91 31.00
N PHE A 28 -0.02 25.24 31.09
CA PHE A 28 -0.52 26.12 30.01
C PHE A 28 0.37 26.05 28.76
N ILE A 29 1.70 26.06 28.91
CA ILE A 29 2.65 26.00 27.78
C ILE A 29 2.87 24.58 27.25
N THR A 30 2.56 23.54 28.03
CA THR A 30 2.74 22.13 27.62
C THR A 30 1.61 21.72 26.70
N PRO A 31 1.84 21.29 25.45
CA PRO A 31 0.80 20.85 24.54
C PRO A 31 0.03 19.62 25.05
N GLU A 32 -1.17 19.41 24.50
CA GLU A 32 -2.01 18.27 24.82
C GLU A 32 -1.38 16.97 24.35
N GLU A 33 -1.49 15.92 25.16
CA GLU A 33 -1.02 14.60 24.76
C GLU A 33 -1.90 14.07 23.61
N LEU A 34 -1.33 13.99 22.42
CA LEU A 34 -1.98 13.33 21.29
C LEU A 34 -2.10 11.83 21.59
N SER A 35 -3.30 11.30 21.39
CA SER A 35 -3.54 9.86 21.47
C SER A 35 -2.61 9.13 20.49
N GLN A 36 -1.98 8.04 20.93
CA GLN A 36 -1.20 7.17 20.06
C GLN A 36 -2.05 6.23 19.21
N ALA A 37 -3.36 6.12 19.49
CA ALA A 37 -4.26 5.22 18.77
C ALA A 37 -4.28 5.46 17.25
N PRO A 38 -4.36 6.71 16.73
CA PRO A 38 -4.33 6.96 15.29
C PRO A 38 -3.02 6.52 14.63
N LEU A 39 -1.88 6.71 15.31
CA LEU A 39 -0.57 6.30 14.79
C LEU A 39 -0.42 4.78 14.77
N ASN A 40 -0.87 4.09 15.83
CA ASN A 40 -0.85 2.63 15.88
C ASN A 40 -1.78 2.03 14.82
N ASN A 41 -3.01 2.55 14.69
CA ASN A 41 -3.95 2.10 13.66
C ASN A 41 -3.39 2.30 12.23
N ALA A 42 -2.72 3.43 11.97
CA ALA A 42 -2.11 3.70 10.67
C ALA A 42 -0.97 2.71 10.36
N ARG A 43 -0.18 2.33 11.37
CA ARG A 43 0.87 1.29 11.24
C ARG A 43 0.27 -0.09 11.02
N ASP A 44 -0.79 -0.46 11.73
CA ASP A 44 -1.50 -1.71 11.53
C ASP A 44 -2.09 -1.80 10.11
N ASP A 45 -2.66 -0.69 9.60
CA ASP A 45 -3.15 -0.58 8.23
C ASP A 45 -2.03 -0.65 7.20
N TYR A 46 -0.86 -0.08 7.49
CA TYR A 46 0.34 -0.22 6.66
C TYR A 46 0.75 -1.69 6.55
N ASP A 47 0.89 -2.40 7.67
CA ASP A 47 1.34 -3.79 7.69
C ASP A 47 0.34 -4.71 6.96
N ARG A 48 -0.96 -4.47 7.15
CA ARG A 48 -2.03 -5.17 6.43
C ARG A 48 -1.96 -4.93 4.92
N THR A 49 -1.80 -3.68 4.51
CA THR A 49 -1.75 -3.28 3.09
C THR A 49 -0.47 -3.79 2.43
N ALA A 50 0.67 -3.73 3.11
CA ALA A 50 1.94 -4.29 2.65
C ALA A 50 1.85 -5.81 2.44
N SER A 51 1.19 -6.52 3.37
CA SER A 51 0.97 -7.96 3.24
C SER A 51 0.07 -8.30 2.04
N SER A 52 -1.00 -7.51 1.82
CA SER A 52 -1.85 -7.66 0.62
C SER A 52 -1.10 -7.35 -0.67
N LEU A 53 -0.23 -6.34 -0.66
CA LEU A 53 0.62 -5.99 -1.79
C LEU A 53 1.57 -7.13 -2.16
N ALA A 54 2.27 -7.71 -1.18
CA ALA A 54 3.18 -8.83 -1.42
C ALA A 54 2.46 -10.05 -2.02
N LEU A 55 1.22 -10.31 -1.58
CA LEU A 55 0.39 -11.39 -2.14
C LEU A 55 0.00 -11.10 -3.59
N GLU A 56 -0.48 -9.90 -3.90
CA GLU A 56 -0.86 -9.51 -5.27
C GLU A 56 0.37 -9.41 -6.19
N GLU A 57 1.53 -8.98 -5.71
CA GLU A 57 2.79 -9.01 -6.46
C GLU A 57 3.18 -10.46 -6.83
N SER A 58 3.09 -11.40 -5.88
CA SER A 58 3.31 -12.82 -6.16
C SER A 58 2.34 -13.35 -7.21
N LYS A 59 1.07 -12.97 -7.14
CA LYS A 59 0.05 -13.36 -8.12
C LYS A 59 0.33 -12.77 -9.50
N ALA A 60 0.70 -11.50 -9.57
CA ALA A 60 1.08 -10.83 -10.82
C ALA A 60 2.30 -11.50 -11.47
N ILE A 61 3.30 -11.90 -10.69
CA ILE A 61 4.46 -12.66 -11.18
C ILE A 61 4.01 -14.02 -11.72
N SER A 62 3.19 -14.76 -10.98
CA SER A 62 2.69 -16.08 -11.42
C SER A 62 1.93 -15.99 -12.74
N SER A 63 0.98 -15.06 -12.87
CA SER A 63 0.20 -14.89 -14.10
C SER A 63 1.05 -14.43 -15.28
N ARG A 64 2.12 -13.65 -15.05
CA ARG A 64 3.09 -13.30 -16.09
C ARG A 64 3.88 -14.51 -16.58
N ILE A 65 4.29 -15.40 -15.69
CA ILE A 65 4.98 -16.65 -16.05
C ILE A 65 4.06 -17.51 -16.92
N GLU A 66 2.80 -17.71 -16.51
CA GLU A 66 1.80 -18.46 -17.28
C GLU A 66 1.56 -17.86 -18.68
N LEU A 67 1.54 -16.52 -18.77
CA LEU A 67 1.44 -15.82 -20.05
C LEU A 67 2.65 -16.08 -20.95
N GLU A 68 3.87 -15.98 -20.42
CA GLU A 68 5.11 -16.26 -21.17
C GLU A 68 5.20 -17.71 -21.63
N GLU A 69 4.79 -18.66 -20.80
CA GLU A 69 4.69 -20.08 -21.17
C GLU A 69 3.69 -20.31 -22.30
N SER A 70 2.50 -19.70 -22.22
CA SER A 70 1.48 -19.80 -23.27
C SER A 70 1.95 -19.18 -24.59
N ILE A 71 2.68 -18.05 -24.56
CA ILE A 71 3.31 -17.46 -25.75
C ILE A 71 4.33 -18.43 -26.37
N SER A 72 5.16 -19.07 -25.55
CA SER A 72 6.13 -20.07 -26.00
C SER A 72 5.45 -21.26 -26.68
N ILE A 73 4.38 -21.79 -26.08
CA ILE A 73 3.56 -22.86 -26.65
C ILE A 73 2.97 -22.44 -27.99
N SER A 74 2.43 -21.22 -28.08
CA SER A 74 1.82 -20.68 -29.30
C SER A 74 2.83 -20.62 -30.45
N ASN A 75 4.04 -20.15 -30.17
CA ASN A 75 5.13 -20.13 -31.15
C ASN A 75 5.53 -21.53 -31.61
N LYS A 76 5.60 -22.49 -30.69
CA LYS A 76 5.91 -23.89 -31.03
C LYS A 76 4.83 -24.50 -31.93
N LEU A 77 3.56 -24.30 -31.60
CA LEU A 77 2.43 -24.77 -32.41
C LEU A 77 2.44 -24.15 -33.81
N ARG A 78 2.64 -22.83 -33.91
CA ARG A 78 2.74 -22.14 -35.20
C ARG A 78 3.88 -22.70 -36.07
N ASN A 79 5.03 -22.99 -35.48
CA ASN A 79 6.15 -23.61 -36.20
C ASN A 79 5.82 -25.04 -36.67
N SER A 80 5.15 -25.84 -35.83
CA SER A 80 4.69 -27.18 -36.20
C SER A 80 3.65 -27.16 -37.33
N ILE A 81 2.72 -26.20 -37.31
CA ILE A 81 1.72 -25.98 -38.36
C ILE A 81 2.42 -25.69 -39.69
N VAL A 82 3.33 -24.70 -39.70
CA VAL A 82 4.09 -24.35 -40.92
C VAL A 82 4.90 -25.54 -41.44
N ALA A 83 5.48 -26.36 -40.56
CA ALA A 83 6.20 -27.56 -40.97
C ALA A 83 5.26 -28.59 -41.62
N ALA A 84 4.09 -28.84 -41.03
CA ALA A 84 3.08 -29.76 -41.59
C ALA A 84 2.53 -29.25 -42.92
N GLU A 85 2.21 -27.96 -43.03
CA GLU A 85 1.77 -27.32 -44.28
C GLU A 85 2.81 -27.46 -45.40
N ASN A 86 4.09 -27.26 -45.08
CA ASN A 86 5.16 -27.46 -46.06
C ASN A 86 5.27 -28.91 -46.54
N VAL A 87 5.10 -29.89 -45.64
CA VAL A 87 5.10 -31.32 -46.01
C VAL A 87 3.91 -31.61 -46.92
N ILE A 88 2.71 -31.17 -46.56
CA ILE A 88 1.49 -31.34 -47.38
C ILE A 88 1.67 -30.72 -48.76
N ASN A 89 2.20 -29.49 -48.84
CA ASN A 89 2.46 -28.81 -50.11
C ASN A 89 3.57 -29.46 -50.95
N SER A 90 4.42 -30.28 -50.32
CA SER A 90 5.48 -31.04 -51.00
C SER A 90 5.07 -32.46 -51.40
N ILE A 91 3.88 -32.94 -50.95
CA ILE A 91 3.33 -34.21 -51.41
C ILE A 91 3.13 -34.10 -52.92
N ASP A 92 3.84 -34.97 -53.61
CA ASP A 92 4.29 -34.79 -54.98
C ASP A 92 3.12 -34.77 -55.97
N THR A 93 2.96 -33.63 -56.65
CA THR A 93 2.04 -33.50 -57.79
C THR A 93 2.65 -34.07 -59.08
N ASP A 94 3.97 -34.28 -59.12
CA ASP A 94 4.69 -34.78 -60.31
C ASP A 94 4.41 -36.27 -60.57
N PHE A 95 4.10 -37.07 -59.53
CA PHE A 95 3.66 -38.47 -59.69
C PHE A 95 2.35 -38.54 -60.48
N VAL A 96 1.37 -37.71 -60.11
CA VAL A 96 0.06 -37.62 -60.78
C VAL A 96 0.21 -37.14 -62.24
N GLU A 97 1.11 -36.19 -62.50
CA GLU A 97 1.37 -35.67 -63.85
C GLU A 97 2.12 -36.68 -64.75
N SER A 98 3.01 -37.52 -64.18
CA SER A 98 3.70 -38.57 -64.94
C SER A 98 2.77 -39.72 -65.36
N VAL A 99 1.82 -40.11 -64.49
CA VAL A 99 0.85 -41.19 -64.72
C VAL A 99 -0.20 -40.81 -65.78
N ILE A 100 -0.64 -39.55 -65.79
CA ILE A 100 -1.60 -39.04 -66.78
C ILE A 100 -0.98 -39.01 -68.19
N ASN A 101 0.32 -38.72 -68.30
CA ASN A 101 1.00 -38.61 -69.60
C ASN A 101 1.38 -39.96 -70.24
N ASP A 102 1.48 -41.05 -69.47
CA ASP A 102 1.84 -42.39 -69.98
C ASP A 102 0.63 -43.28 -70.34
N SER A 103 -0.60 -42.80 -70.07
CA SER A 103 -1.86 -43.53 -70.29
C SER A 103 -2.28 -43.67 -71.77
N ASP A 104 -1.51 -43.15 -72.72
CA ASP A 104 -1.80 -43.21 -74.18
C ASP A 104 -1.27 -44.49 -74.87
N THR A 105 -0.59 -45.39 -74.16
CA THR A 105 -0.10 -46.66 -74.71
C THR A 105 -0.51 -47.88 -73.89
N ASP A 106 -1.37 -48.72 -74.48
CA ASP A 106 -1.70 -50.14 -74.18
C ASP A 106 -1.07 -50.71 -72.89
N THR A 107 -1.54 -50.24 -71.73
CA THR A 107 -0.80 -50.29 -70.47
C THR A 107 -0.96 -51.63 -69.76
N ASP A 108 0.17 -52.19 -69.30
CA ASP A 108 0.27 -53.42 -68.53
C ASP A 108 -0.61 -53.33 -67.25
N LEU A 109 -1.49 -54.32 -67.05
CA LEU A 109 -2.41 -54.37 -65.90
C LEU A 109 -1.65 -54.34 -64.57
N ASP A 110 -0.42 -54.85 -64.55
CA ASP A 110 0.44 -54.88 -63.36
C ASP A 110 0.94 -53.47 -62.97
N LEU A 111 1.29 -52.63 -63.94
CA LEU A 111 1.67 -51.23 -63.72
C LEU A 111 0.49 -50.41 -63.18
N THR A 112 -0.71 -50.62 -63.73
CA THR A 112 -1.93 -49.93 -63.28
C THR A 112 -2.25 -50.27 -61.82
N ASN A 113 -2.10 -51.53 -61.42
CA ASN A 113 -2.33 -51.96 -60.03
C ASN A 113 -1.27 -51.39 -59.07
N GLN A 114 -0.01 -51.36 -59.48
CA GLN A 114 1.07 -50.78 -58.68
C GLN A 114 0.84 -49.28 -58.44
N THR A 115 0.45 -48.53 -59.48
CA THR A 115 0.13 -47.10 -59.36
C THR A 115 -1.06 -46.83 -58.44
N ASN A 116 -2.11 -47.66 -58.50
CA ASN A 116 -3.25 -47.50 -57.59
C ASN A 116 -2.84 -47.74 -56.12
N ILE A 117 -1.95 -48.69 -55.85
CA ILE A 117 -1.43 -48.95 -54.50
C ILE A 117 -0.63 -47.74 -53.99
N GLU A 118 0.22 -47.14 -54.82
CA GLU A 118 1.00 -45.95 -54.46
C GLU A 118 0.10 -44.72 -54.23
N LEU A 119 -0.96 -44.56 -55.04
CA LEU A 119 -1.94 -43.50 -54.88
C LEU A 119 -2.78 -43.67 -53.61
N ASP A 120 -3.18 -44.90 -53.28
CA ASP A 120 -3.87 -45.21 -52.02
C ASP A 120 -2.97 -44.93 -50.80
N GLN A 121 -1.67 -45.23 -50.90
CA GLN A 121 -0.69 -44.92 -49.86
C GLN A 121 -0.51 -43.40 -49.68
N LEU A 122 -0.33 -42.65 -50.77
CA LEU A 122 -0.23 -41.19 -50.72
C LEU A 122 -1.50 -40.53 -50.16
N ASN A 123 -2.68 -41.02 -50.54
CA ASN A 123 -3.94 -40.54 -49.96
C ASN A 123 -4.02 -40.80 -48.46
N ALA A 124 -3.60 -41.98 -48.00
CA ALA A 124 -3.57 -42.30 -46.57
C ALA A 124 -2.58 -41.41 -45.80
N GLU A 125 -1.41 -41.11 -46.37
CA GLU A 125 -0.43 -40.19 -45.78
C GLU A 125 -0.95 -38.75 -45.73
N LEU A 126 -1.63 -38.29 -46.80
CA LEU A 126 -2.25 -36.97 -46.85
C LEU A 126 -3.38 -36.83 -45.83
N ASP A 127 -4.25 -37.84 -45.71
CA ASP A 127 -5.32 -37.87 -44.71
C ASP A 127 -4.76 -37.84 -43.28
N GLN A 128 -3.66 -38.56 -43.03
CA GLN A 128 -2.98 -38.52 -41.73
C GLN A 128 -2.41 -37.14 -41.43
N LEU A 129 -1.68 -36.53 -42.37
CA LEU A 129 -1.09 -35.21 -42.18
C LEU A 129 -2.14 -34.12 -41.99
N ASN A 130 -3.26 -34.19 -42.72
CA ASN A 130 -4.39 -33.28 -42.54
C ASN A 130 -5.00 -33.44 -41.13
N ALA A 131 -5.15 -34.67 -40.64
CA ALA A 131 -5.62 -34.91 -39.28
C ALA A 131 -4.65 -34.35 -38.22
N GLU A 132 -3.34 -34.47 -38.42
CA GLU A 132 -2.32 -33.88 -37.55
C GLU A 132 -2.36 -32.34 -37.59
N LEU A 133 -2.52 -31.75 -38.77
CA LEU A 133 -2.67 -30.31 -38.96
C LEU A 133 -3.91 -29.77 -38.24
N ASP A 134 -5.05 -30.45 -38.36
CA ASP A 134 -6.29 -30.10 -37.66
C ASP A 134 -6.12 -30.14 -36.14
N GLN A 135 -5.41 -31.15 -35.61
CA GLN A 135 -5.11 -31.25 -34.18
C GLN A 135 -4.20 -30.10 -33.72
N LEU A 136 -3.15 -29.77 -34.48
CA LEU A 136 -2.26 -28.65 -34.17
C LEU A 136 -3.01 -27.32 -34.18
N ASN A 137 -3.89 -27.12 -35.16
CA ASN A 137 -4.67 -25.91 -35.30
C ASN A 137 -5.71 -25.77 -34.17
N ALA A 138 -6.38 -26.86 -33.81
CA ALA A 138 -7.26 -26.90 -32.63
C ALA A 138 -6.49 -26.59 -31.33
N GLY A 139 -5.28 -27.13 -31.19
CA GLY A 139 -4.37 -26.82 -30.08
C GLY A 139 -3.96 -25.35 -30.03
N LEU A 140 -3.70 -24.74 -31.19
CA LEU A 140 -3.35 -23.32 -31.30
C LEU A 140 -4.52 -22.43 -30.86
N VAL A 141 -5.73 -22.68 -31.37
CA VAL A 141 -6.95 -21.94 -31.00
C VAL A 141 -7.22 -22.05 -29.49
N ALA A 142 -7.08 -23.25 -28.92
CA ALA A 142 -7.24 -23.46 -27.48
C ALA A 142 -6.21 -22.66 -26.67
N ASN A 143 -4.95 -22.67 -27.09
CA ASN A 143 -3.89 -21.92 -26.42
C ASN A 143 -4.05 -20.41 -26.57
N GLU A 144 -4.50 -19.90 -27.73
CA GLU A 144 -4.81 -18.47 -27.92
C GLU A 144 -5.93 -17.99 -27.00
N SER A 145 -6.95 -18.82 -26.78
CA SER A 145 -8.00 -18.54 -25.81
C SER A 145 -7.46 -18.45 -24.38
N GLN A 146 -6.58 -19.38 -23.98
CA GLN A 146 -5.92 -19.33 -22.66
C GLN A 146 -4.99 -18.12 -22.52
N LEU A 147 -4.22 -17.80 -23.57
CA LEU A 147 -3.33 -16.65 -23.62
C LEU A 147 -4.08 -15.35 -23.35
N LYS A 148 -5.27 -15.20 -23.93
CA LYS A 148 -6.15 -14.06 -23.67
C LYS A 148 -6.56 -13.99 -22.19
N LEU A 149 -6.96 -15.11 -21.59
CA LEU A 149 -7.34 -15.17 -20.17
C LEU A 149 -6.17 -14.84 -19.24
N PHE A 150 -4.97 -15.37 -19.54
CA PHE A 150 -3.76 -15.04 -18.78
C PHE A 150 -3.39 -13.56 -18.91
N GLY A 151 -3.56 -12.98 -20.11
CA GLY A 151 -3.38 -11.55 -20.34
C GLY A 151 -4.33 -10.70 -19.49
N GLU A 152 -5.63 -10.99 -19.52
CA GLU A 152 -6.63 -10.29 -18.71
C GLU A 152 -6.34 -10.42 -17.20
N THR A 153 -5.94 -11.61 -16.76
CA THR A 153 -5.60 -11.88 -15.35
C THR A 153 -4.34 -11.13 -14.90
N SER A 154 -3.29 -11.13 -15.75
CA SER A 154 -2.05 -10.40 -15.51
C SER A 154 -2.28 -8.88 -15.45
N ASP A 155 -3.11 -8.34 -16.35
CA ASP A 155 -3.46 -6.92 -16.35
C ASP A 155 -4.21 -6.52 -15.07
N GLU A 156 -5.16 -7.35 -14.62
CA GLU A 156 -5.91 -7.08 -13.41
C GLU A 156 -5.04 -7.17 -12.16
N ALA A 157 -4.18 -8.18 -12.05
CA ALA A 157 -3.20 -8.27 -10.97
C ALA A 157 -2.27 -7.06 -10.96
N SER A 158 -1.82 -6.59 -12.14
CA SER A 158 -0.98 -5.40 -12.25
C SER A 158 -1.70 -4.12 -11.77
N LYS A 159 -2.99 -3.96 -12.07
CA LYS A 159 -3.78 -2.83 -11.55
C LYS A 159 -3.90 -2.87 -10.03
N ASN A 160 -4.16 -4.05 -9.46
CA ASN A 160 -4.26 -4.23 -8.02
C ASN A 160 -2.95 -3.86 -7.31
N VAL A 161 -1.81 -4.30 -7.86
CA VAL A 161 -0.48 -3.93 -7.34
C VAL A 161 -0.30 -2.41 -7.32
N VAL A 162 -0.60 -1.73 -8.43
CA VAL A 162 -0.48 -0.25 -8.50
C VAL A 162 -1.42 0.45 -7.51
N LEU A 163 -2.65 -0.05 -7.36
CA LEU A 163 -3.62 0.49 -6.41
C LEU A 163 -3.10 0.36 -4.97
N LEU A 164 -2.64 -0.83 -4.59
CA LEU A 164 -2.10 -1.10 -3.25
C LEU A 164 -0.84 -0.28 -2.97
N GLN A 165 0.06 -0.12 -3.94
CA GLN A 165 1.22 0.77 -3.82
C GLN A 165 0.80 2.24 -3.58
N SER A 166 -0.22 2.72 -4.29
CA SER A 166 -0.75 4.08 -4.07
C SER A 166 -1.37 4.23 -2.68
N GLN A 167 -2.08 3.21 -2.19
CA GLN A 167 -2.62 3.19 -0.83
C GLN A 167 -1.50 3.21 0.21
N LEU A 168 -0.45 2.41 0.01
CA LEU A 168 0.71 2.37 0.90
C LEU A 168 1.41 3.72 1.02
N ASN A 169 1.65 4.40 -0.12
CA ASN A 169 2.23 5.75 -0.14
C ASN A 169 1.36 6.78 0.61
N THR A 170 0.05 6.63 0.53
CA THR A 170 -0.88 7.50 1.26
C THR A 170 -0.78 7.26 2.77
N ILE A 171 -0.74 5.99 3.19
CA ILE A 171 -0.58 5.61 4.59
C ILE A 171 0.79 6.06 5.13
N GLU A 172 1.86 5.92 4.35
CA GLU A 172 3.19 6.37 4.76
C GLU A 172 3.20 7.89 5.00
N LYS A 173 2.55 8.65 4.13
CA LYS A 173 2.37 10.09 4.34
C LYS A 173 1.56 10.41 5.59
N THR A 174 0.46 9.71 5.85
CA THR A 174 -0.33 9.95 7.06
C THR A 174 0.44 9.58 8.33
N ILE A 175 1.25 8.53 8.30
CA ILE A 175 2.16 8.17 9.41
C ILE A 175 3.16 9.31 9.63
N ALA A 176 3.81 9.82 8.58
CA ALA A 176 4.75 10.94 8.70
C ALA A 176 4.09 12.21 9.27
N ASP A 177 2.87 12.54 8.82
CA ASP A 177 2.10 13.67 9.34
C ASP A 177 1.72 13.46 10.82
N LEU A 178 1.33 12.24 11.22
CA LEU A 178 1.03 11.90 12.61
C LEU A 178 2.29 11.92 13.50
N GLU A 179 3.44 11.46 13.00
CA GLU A 179 4.70 11.48 13.74
C GLU A 179 5.21 12.91 13.95
N THR A 180 5.12 13.76 12.93
CA THR A 180 5.47 15.18 13.06
C THR A 180 4.53 15.90 14.04
N ALA A 181 3.22 15.60 13.99
CA ALA A 181 2.26 16.11 14.96
C ALA A 181 2.61 15.65 16.39
N ALA A 182 2.91 14.37 16.59
CA ALA A 182 3.29 13.82 17.90
C ALA A 182 4.61 14.42 18.44
N LEU A 183 5.60 14.66 17.58
CA LEU A 183 6.84 15.33 17.96
C LEU A 183 6.62 16.79 18.33
N SER A 184 5.75 17.49 17.61
CA SER A 184 5.37 18.88 17.93
C SER A 184 4.59 18.97 19.24
N SER A 185 3.83 17.93 19.58
CA SER A 185 2.98 17.87 20.76
C SER A 185 3.66 17.20 21.95
N ARG A 186 5.01 17.10 22.00
CA ARG A 186 5.77 16.35 23.02
C ARG A 186 5.33 16.76 24.43
N SER A 187 4.34 16.05 24.94
CA SER A 187 3.61 16.39 26.13
C SER A 187 4.35 15.82 27.32
N ILE A 188 4.14 16.44 28.48
CA ILE A 188 4.69 15.94 29.73
C ILE A 188 3.53 15.26 30.47
N SER A 189 3.55 13.93 30.50
CA SER A 189 2.44 13.10 31.00
C SER A 189 1.99 13.46 32.41
N TRP A 190 2.92 13.78 33.32
CA TRP A 190 2.58 14.16 34.69
C TRP A 190 1.96 15.56 34.82
N LEU A 191 2.06 16.42 33.79
CA LEU A 191 1.43 17.74 33.74
C LEU A 191 0.03 17.73 33.12
N GLN A 192 -0.38 16.65 32.43
CA GLN A 192 -1.69 16.57 31.77
C GLN A 192 -2.88 16.79 32.72
N PRO A 193 -2.91 16.24 33.96
CA PRO A 193 -4.00 16.51 34.89
C PRO A 193 -4.11 17.99 35.27
N VAL A 194 -2.96 18.66 35.46
CA VAL A 194 -2.92 20.09 35.79
C VAL A 194 -3.37 20.92 34.59
N ARG A 195 -2.99 20.53 33.37
CA ARG A 195 -3.42 21.17 32.12
C ARG A 195 -4.93 21.10 31.96
N LYS A 196 -5.53 19.92 32.13
CA LYS A 196 -6.99 19.74 32.02
C LYS A 196 -7.75 20.64 32.99
N ASN A 197 -7.33 20.69 34.24
CA ASN A 197 -7.94 21.57 35.23
C ASN A 197 -7.76 23.06 34.84
N THR A 198 -6.58 23.42 34.31
CA THR A 198 -6.28 24.79 33.87
C THR A 198 -7.08 25.18 32.63
N SER A 199 -7.29 24.28 31.66
CA SER A 199 -8.10 24.54 30.47
C SER A 199 -9.58 24.71 30.81
N GLU A 200 -10.14 23.87 31.71
CA GLU A 200 -11.51 24.04 32.20
C GLU A 200 -11.70 25.40 32.91
N LEU A 201 -10.72 25.82 33.73
CA LEU A 201 -10.69 27.15 34.35
C LEU A 201 -10.60 28.29 33.31
N THR A 202 -9.82 28.07 32.25
CA THR A 202 -9.62 29.04 31.17
C THR A 202 -10.87 29.19 30.30
N ASP A 203 -11.58 28.11 30.01
CA ASP A 203 -12.83 28.14 29.23
C ASP A 203 -13.94 28.94 29.95
N VAL A 204 -13.96 28.89 31.28
CA VAL A 204 -14.97 29.60 32.10
C VAL A 204 -14.61 31.07 32.34
N ALA A 205 -13.33 31.37 32.59
CA ALA A 205 -12.89 32.71 33.01
C ALA A 205 -12.20 33.53 31.91
N GLY A 206 -11.88 32.92 30.77
CA GLY A 206 -11.00 33.46 29.75
C GLY A 206 -9.51 33.44 30.17
N VAL A 207 -8.62 33.41 29.17
CA VAL A 207 -7.15 33.45 29.39
C VAL A 207 -6.76 34.71 30.17
N ASP A 208 -7.34 35.86 29.81
CA ASP A 208 -7.09 37.14 30.47
C ASP A 208 -7.55 37.13 31.94
N GLY A 209 -8.64 36.42 32.25
CA GLY A 209 -9.14 36.26 33.61
C GLY A 209 -8.19 35.42 34.47
N LEU A 210 -7.64 34.33 33.93
CA LEU A 210 -6.67 33.48 34.62
C LEU A 210 -5.35 34.24 34.86
N ILE A 211 -4.87 34.99 33.87
CA ILE A 211 -3.67 35.83 33.99
C ILE A 211 -3.88 36.93 35.03
N ALA A 212 -5.03 37.61 35.02
CA ALA A 212 -5.35 38.65 35.99
C ALA A 212 -5.40 38.10 37.43
N LEU A 213 -5.96 36.91 37.61
CA LEU A 213 -6.06 36.25 38.91
C LEU A 213 -4.67 35.85 39.42
N LEU A 214 -3.82 35.25 38.58
CA LEU A 214 -2.43 34.94 38.93
C LEU A 214 -1.62 36.20 39.25
N ALA A 215 -1.75 37.26 38.44
CA ALA A 215 -1.06 38.53 38.65
C ALA A 215 -1.47 39.19 39.97
N ALA A 216 -2.77 39.20 40.29
CA ALA A 216 -3.28 39.73 41.55
C ALA A 216 -2.77 38.92 42.76
N LEU A 217 -2.67 37.60 42.62
CA LEU A 217 -2.22 36.70 43.69
C LEU A 217 -0.71 36.85 43.95
N ILE A 218 0.10 36.94 42.89
CA ILE A 218 1.53 37.26 42.99
C ILE A 218 1.73 38.65 43.58
N PHE A 219 0.97 39.65 43.14
CA PHE A 219 1.02 41.01 43.68
C PHE A 219 0.69 41.03 45.17
N CYS A 220 -0.36 40.33 45.61
CA CYS A 220 -0.72 40.19 47.02
C CYS A 220 0.41 39.54 47.84
N LEU A 221 1.05 38.49 47.32
CA LEU A 221 2.19 37.83 47.97
C LEU A 221 3.40 38.76 48.09
N VAL A 222 3.72 39.48 47.03
CA VAL A 222 4.83 40.45 47.01
C VAL A 222 4.56 41.58 48.01
N CYS A 223 3.37 42.16 48.01
CA CYS A 223 2.96 43.19 48.97
C CYS A 223 3.06 42.71 50.42
N LYS A 224 2.60 41.49 50.71
CA LYS A 224 2.65 40.90 52.05
C LYS A 224 4.09 40.60 52.52
N ARG A 225 4.97 40.16 51.62
CA ARG A 225 6.36 39.78 51.96
C ARG A 225 7.33 40.97 51.98
N ARG A 226 7.07 41.99 51.17
CA ARG A 226 7.87 43.22 51.04
C ARG A 226 7.15 44.44 51.65
N GLU A 227 6.30 44.21 52.64
CA GLU A 227 5.45 45.24 53.25
C GLU A 227 6.25 46.47 53.71
N SER A 228 7.45 46.26 54.31
CA SER A 228 8.33 47.36 54.73
C SER A 228 8.91 48.15 53.56
N TRP A 229 9.28 47.47 52.47
CA TRP A 229 9.79 48.10 51.26
C TRP A 229 8.68 48.88 50.54
N PHE A 230 7.47 48.32 50.44
CA PHE A 230 6.30 48.98 49.86
C PHE A 230 5.88 50.22 50.66
N LYS A 231 5.86 50.12 51.99
CA LYS A 231 5.61 51.25 52.90
C LYS A 231 6.64 52.38 52.71
N GLN A 232 7.90 52.04 52.45
CA GLN A 232 8.97 53.01 52.19
C GLN A 232 8.90 53.63 50.79
N MET A 233 8.60 52.84 49.76
CA MET A 233 8.64 53.30 48.36
C MET A 233 7.40 54.11 47.97
N PHE A 234 6.22 53.71 48.44
CA PHE A 234 4.96 54.33 48.01
C PHE A 234 4.32 55.22 49.09
N GLY A 235 4.80 55.19 50.34
CA GLY A 235 4.21 55.97 51.43
C GLY A 235 2.77 55.56 51.79
N ILE A 236 2.26 54.47 51.21
CA ILE A 236 0.88 54.01 51.40
C ILE A 236 0.85 53.17 52.68
N TYR A 237 0.21 53.70 53.72
CA TYR A 237 -0.22 52.92 54.87
C TYR A 237 -1.46 52.11 54.44
N PHE A 238 -1.27 50.87 54.02
CA PHE A 238 -2.38 49.91 54.02
C PHE A 238 -2.85 49.77 55.46
N LYS A 239 -4.07 50.21 55.72
CA LYS A 239 -4.72 50.21 57.04
C LYS A 239 -5.46 48.90 57.25
#